data_AF-A0A7V4AX40-F1
#
_entry.id   AF-A0A7V4AX40-F1
#
_cell.length_a   1.000
_cell.length_b   1.000
_cell.length_c   1.000
_cell.angle_alpha   90.00
_cell.angle_beta   90.00
_cell.angle_gamma   90.00
#
_symmetry.space_group_name_H-M   'P 1'
#
loop_
_entity.id
_entity.type
_entity.pdbx_description
1 polymer ?
#
loop_
_entity_poly.entity_id
_entity_poly.type
_entity_poly.pdbx_seq_one_letter_code
_entity_poly.pdbx_strand_id
1 'polypeptide(L)'
;MQCGFTGTNDIKQHKVLEAKRIFREEGIHSMAVHFDIFNGQVAFIPIDQIQDNDINWITRQQMEGQTVFNIDQNFFTWKLTQAPRQYDEMDFGDARWPD
;
A
#
# COMPACT_ATOMS: atom_id res chain seq x y z
N MET A 1 -8.86 -22.10 2.97
CA MET A 1 -8.18 -20.79 3.10
C MET A 1 -9.07 -19.75 2.46
N GLN A 2 -9.61 -18.81 3.25
CA GLN A 2 -10.44 -17.72 2.75
C GLN A 2 -9.53 -16.51 2.46
N CYS A 3 -9.32 -16.23 1.18
CA CYS A 3 -8.53 -15.10 0.66
C CYS A 3 -9.43 -13.87 0.52
N GLY A 4 -10.02 -13.34 1.61
CA GLY A 4 -10.88 -12.18 1.37
C GLY A 4 -11.42 -11.34 2.51
N PHE A 5 -11.42 -11.77 3.78
CA PHE A 5 -11.93 -10.87 4.82
C PHE A 5 -11.43 -11.27 6.21
N THR A 6 -10.24 -10.78 6.59
CA THR A 6 -9.78 -10.79 7.99
C THR A 6 -9.92 -9.43 8.65
N GLY A 7 -10.52 -8.43 7.96
CA GLY A 7 -10.61 -7.05 8.44
C GLY A 7 -9.24 -6.38 8.61
N THR A 8 -8.21 -6.87 7.91
CA THR A 8 -6.83 -6.41 8.04
C THR A 8 -6.31 -5.95 6.69
N ASN A 9 -5.96 -4.67 6.59
CA ASN A 9 -5.44 -4.05 5.38
C ASN A 9 -3.92 -4.10 5.45
N ASP A 10 -3.30 -5.18 4.95
CA ASP A 10 -1.86 -5.39 5.07
C ASP A 10 -1.24 -5.75 3.69
N ILE A 11 -0.02 -5.27 3.43
CA ILE A 11 0.81 -5.65 2.28
C ILE A 11 1.95 -6.51 2.78
N LYS A 12 2.15 -7.69 2.17
CA LYS A 12 3.26 -8.59 2.56
C LYS A 12 4.61 -7.95 2.26
N GLN A 13 5.55 -8.05 3.19
CA GLN A 13 6.89 -7.45 3.07
C GLN A 13 7.61 -7.84 1.76
N HIS A 14 7.57 -9.11 1.35
CA HIS A 14 8.25 -9.55 0.13
C HIS A 14 7.73 -8.86 -1.15
N LYS A 15 6.47 -8.37 -1.16
CA LYS A 15 5.93 -7.60 -2.29
C LYS A 15 6.54 -6.20 -2.37
N VAL A 16 6.72 -5.56 -1.22
CA VAL A 16 7.39 -4.26 -1.10
C VAL A 16 8.87 -4.38 -1.47
N LEU A 17 9.56 -5.41 -0.97
CA LEU A 17 10.97 -5.65 -1.30
C LEU A 17 11.18 -5.90 -2.80
N GLU A 18 10.30 -6.67 -3.43
CA GLU A 18 10.38 -6.92 -4.86
C GLU A 18 10.11 -5.66 -5.69
N ALA A 19 9.11 -4.86 -5.29
CA ALA A 19 8.84 -3.56 -5.92
C ALA A 19 10.06 -2.62 -5.87
N LYS A 20 10.71 -2.51 -4.71
CA LYS A 20 11.97 -1.76 -4.54
C LYS A 20 13.10 -2.28 -5.42
N ARG A 21 13.20 -3.60 -5.58
CA ARG A 21 14.20 -4.25 -6.43
C ARG A 21 13.99 -3.88 -7.89
N ILE A 22 12.76 -4.04 -8.39
CA ILE A 22 12.35 -3.68 -9.75
C ILE A 22 12.61 -2.19 -10.03
N PHE A 23 12.24 -1.31 -9.11
CA PHE A 23 12.52 0.12 -9.27
C PHE A 23 14.02 0.42 -9.38
N ARG A 24 14.85 -0.23 -8.55
CA ARG A 24 16.31 -0.05 -8.58
C ARG A 24 16.97 -0.59 -9.85
N GLU A 25 16.52 -1.73 -10.34
CA GLU A 25 17.13 -2.42 -11.48
C GLU A 25 16.63 -1.89 -12.83
N GLU A 26 15.35 -1.52 -12.91
CA GLU A 26 14.67 -1.23 -14.17
C GLU A 26 14.11 0.20 -14.23
N GLY A 27 14.09 0.94 -13.11
CA GLY A 27 13.48 2.27 -13.03
C GLY A 27 11.94 2.24 -13.09
N ILE A 28 11.32 1.07 -12.88
CA ILE A 28 9.87 0.89 -12.99
C ILE A 28 9.20 1.05 -11.63
N HIS A 29 8.31 2.04 -11.53
CA HIS A 29 7.49 2.28 -10.35
C HIS A 29 6.41 1.23 -10.15
N SER A 30 6.10 0.92 -8.88
CA SER A 30 5.15 -0.13 -8.52
C SER A 30 4.11 0.39 -7.54
N MET A 31 2.84 0.35 -7.94
CA MET A 31 1.73 0.82 -7.11
C MET A 31 0.79 -0.34 -6.73
N ALA A 32 0.46 -0.44 -5.44
CA ALA A 32 -0.65 -1.25 -4.97
C ALA A 32 -1.92 -0.39 -4.91
N VAL A 33 -2.99 -0.88 -5.52
CA VAL A 33 -4.33 -0.27 -5.42
C VAL A 33 -5.21 -1.20 -4.59
N HIS A 34 -5.60 -0.76 -3.41
CA HIS A 34 -6.41 -1.54 -2.48
C HIS A 34 -7.84 -1.01 -2.45
N PHE A 35 -8.80 -1.87 -2.78
CA PHE A 35 -10.23 -1.56 -2.79
C PHE A 35 -10.91 -2.10 -1.54
N ASP A 36 -11.30 -1.21 -0.63
CA ASP A 36 -12.23 -1.54 0.44
C ASP A 36 -13.67 -1.35 -0.07
N ILE A 37 -14.23 -2.45 -0.57
CA ILE A 37 -15.56 -2.49 -1.16
C ILE A 37 -16.65 -2.24 -0.10
N PHE A 38 -16.41 -2.61 1.17
CA PHE A 38 -17.40 -2.46 2.23
C PHE A 38 -17.56 -1.01 2.63
N ASN A 39 -16.45 -0.27 2.75
CA ASN A 39 -16.47 1.15 3.09
C ASN A 39 -16.54 2.08 1.87
N GLY A 40 -16.46 1.52 0.66
CA GLY A 40 -16.54 2.28 -0.59
C GLY A 40 -15.32 3.18 -0.80
N GLN A 41 -14.15 2.75 -0.33
CA GLN A 41 -12.92 3.55 -0.30
C GLN A 41 -11.77 2.81 -0.97
N VAL A 42 -10.79 3.57 -1.45
CA VAL A 42 -9.64 3.05 -2.18
C VAL A 42 -8.37 3.74 -1.70
N ALA A 43 -7.33 2.94 -1.50
CA ALA A 43 -5.97 3.39 -1.23
C ALA A 43 -5.06 3.15 -2.43
N PHE A 44 -4.27 4.17 -2.79
CA PHE A 44 -3.21 4.09 -3.79
C PHE A 44 -1.88 4.20 -3.07
N ILE A 45 -1.06 3.15 -3.15
CA ILE A 45 0.13 3.01 -2.31
C ILE A 45 1.33 2.74 -3.22
N PRO A 46 2.27 3.68 -3.39
CA PRO A 46 3.51 3.42 -4.11
C PRO A 46 4.41 2.52 -3.26
N ILE A 47 4.34 1.21 -3.51
CA ILE A 47 4.96 0.21 -2.63
C ILE A 47 6.48 0.15 -2.79
N ASP A 48 7.02 0.64 -3.91
CA ASP A 48 8.46 0.80 -4.11
C ASP A 48 9.08 1.95 -3.27
N GLN A 49 8.26 2.84 -2.72
CA GLN A 49 8.73 4.00 -1.93
C GLN A 49 8.55 3.86 -0.41
N ILE A 50 7.89 2.81 0.06
CA ILE A 50 7.68 2.57 1.49
C ILE A 50 9.04 2.55 2.19
N GLN A 51 9.25 3.38 3.22
CA GLN A 51 10.53 3.43 3.92
C GLN A 51 10.73 2.19 4.80
N ASP A 52 11.96 1.68 4.92
CA ASP A 52 12.22 0.46 5.71
C ASP A 52 12.01 0.68 7.22
N ASN A 53 12.10 1.94 7.68
CA ASN A 53 11.87 2.36 9.06
C ASN A 53 10.46 2.96 9.29
N ASP A 54 9.54 2.78 8.34
CA ASP A 54 8.16 3.26 8.46
C ASP A 54 7.45 2.59 9.67
N ILE A 55 6.71 3.39 10.44
CA ILE A 55 5.99 2.94 11.63
C ILE A 55 4.89 1.92 11.32
N ASN A 56 4.43 1.87 10.07
CA ASN A 56 3.39 0.96 9.60
C ASN A 56 3.92 -0.45 9.35
N TRP A 57 5.24 -0.68 9.44
CA TRP A 57 5.79 -2.03 9.50
C TRP A 57 5.48 -2.68 10.83
N ILE A 58 4.70 -3.76 10.77
CA ILE A 58 4.24 -4.49 11.94
C ILE A 58 4.46 -6.00 11.79
N THR A 59 4.68 -6.68 12.90
CA THR A 59 4.76 -8.14 12.95
C THR A 59 3.39 -8.72 13.34
N ARG A 60 2.78 -9.53 12.47
CA ARG A 60 1.48 -10.17 12.74
C ARG A 60 1.68 -11.59 13.27
N GLN A 61 1.36 -11.82 14.55
CA GLN A 61 1.35 -13.17 15.15
C GLN A 61 0.43 -14.15 14.40
N GLN A 62 -0.72 -13.66 13.92
CA GLN A 62 -1.70 -14.44 13.14
C GLN A 62 -1.17 -14.87 11.76
N MET A 63 -0.09 -14.25 11.28
CA MET A 63 0.61 -14.61 10.04
C MET A 63 1.94 -15.28 10.32
N GLU A 64 1.98 -16.17 11.32
CA GLU A 64 3.18 -16.92 11.70
C GLU A 64 4.37 -16.00 12.06
N GLY A 65 4.09 -14.78 12.54
CA GLY A 65 5.12 -13.79 12.87
C GLY A 65 5.73 -13.09 11.65
N GLN A 66 5.07 -13.12 10.49
CA GLN A 66 5.51 -12.36 9.33
C GLN A 66 5.38 -10.86 9.54
N THR A 67 6.37 -10.12 9.05
CA THR A 67 6.32 -8.66 8.93
C THR A 67 5.48 -8.27 7.72
N VAL A 68 4.58 -7.33 7.92
CA VAL A 68 3.71 -6.77 6.88
C VAL A 68 3.66 -5.26 7.03
N PHE A 69 3.36 -4.58 5.94
CA PHE A 69 3.08 -3.15 5.95
C PHE A 69 1.58 -2.96 6.17
N ASN A 70 1.20 -2.33 7.27
CA ASN A 70 -0.19 -2.01 7.54
C ASN A 70 -0.62 -0.79 6.72
N ILE A 71 -1.73 -0.94 5.99
CA ILE A 71 -2.38 0.16 5.30
C ILE A 71 -3.29 0.85 6.31
N ASP A 72 -2.78 1.91 6.93
CA ASP A 72 -3.55 2.76 7.82
C ASP A 72 -4.75 3.42 7.10
N GLN A 73 -5.78 3.79 7.85
CA GLN A 73 -6.98 4.42 7.31
C GLN A 73 -6.69 5.72 6.53
N ASN A 74 -5.62 6.43 6.86
CA ASN A 74 -5.24 7.66 6.17
C ASN A 74 -4.76 7.43 4.72
N PHE A 75 -4.40 6.20 4.34
CA PHE A 75 -4.05 5.89 2.95
C PHE A 75 -5.27 5.82 2.02
N PHE A 76 -6.48 5.75 2.56
CA PHE A 76 -7.73 5.66 1.80
C PHE A 76 -8.23 7.05 1.38
N THR A 77 -7.63 7.59 0.32
CA THR A 77 -7.85 8.98 -0.12
C THR A 77 -8.96 9.14 -1.18
N TRP A 78 -9.42 8.03 -1.79
CA TRP A 78 -10.45 8.05 -2.83
C TRP A 78 -11.72 7.29 -2.40
N LYS A 79 -12.89 7.82 -2.79
CA LYS A 79 -14.19 7.16 -2.61
C LYS A 79 -14.65 6.59 -3.95
N LEU A 80 -15.07 5.32 -3.95
CA LEU A 80 -15.55 4.61 -5.15
C LEU A 80 -16.72 5.29 -5.87
N THR A 81 -17.51 6.08 -5.14
CA THR A 81 -18.66 6.82 -5.69
C THR A 81 -18.26 8.14 -6.36
N GLN A 82 -17.00 8.55 -6.26
CA GLN A 82 -16.48 9.77 -6.87
C GLN A 82 -15.66 9.42 -8.10
N ALA A 83 -15.56 10.36 -9.05
CA ALA A 83 -14.61 10.20 -10.15
C ALA A 83 -13.19 10.02 -9.58
N PRO A 84 -12.36 9.12 -10.15
CA PRO A 84 -10.97 9.01 -9.75
C PRO A 84 -10.27 10.34 -10.00
N ARG A 85 -9.39 10.73 -9.07
CA ARG A 85 -8.53 11.89 -9.26
C ARG A 85 -7.54 11.61 -10.39
N GLN A 86 -7.05 12.68 -11.02
CA GLN A 86 -5.91 12.54 -11.91
C GLN A 86 -4.66 12.16 -11.09
N TYR A 87 -3.71 11.49 -11.72
CA TYR A 87 -2.53 10.96 -11.03
C TYR A 87 -1.68 12.06 -10.37
N ASP A 88 -1.55 13.21 -11.02
CA ASP A 88 -0.87 14.42 -10.56
C ASP A 88 -1.57 15.13 -9.39
N GLU A 89 -2.86 14.85 -9.18
CA GLU A 89 -3.68 15.36 -8.08
C GLU A 89 -3.70 14.41 -6.87
N MET A 90 -3.06 13.23 -6.96
CA MET A 90 -3.01 12.27 -5.87
C MET A 90 -1.89 12.62 -4.89
N ASP A 91 -2.28 12.90 -3.64
CA ASP A 91 -1.35 12.98 -2.52
C ASP A 91 -1.14 11.57 -1.95
N PHE A 92 0.06 11.01 -2.16
CA PHE A 92 0.43 9.68 -1.71
C PHE A 92 0.98 9.66 -0.26
N GLY A 93 0.83 10.76 0.50
CA GLY A 93 1.41 10.91 1.84
C GLY A 93 2.94 11.03 1.79
N ASP A 94 3.64 10.85 2.92
CA ASP A 94 5.12 10.97 2.99
C ASP A 94 5.91 9.93 2.15
N ALA A 95 5.23 9.09 1.37
CA ALA A 95 5.81 8.30 0.28
C ALA A 95 5.98 9.14 -1.00
N ARG A 96 6.53 10.36 -0.86
CA ARG A 96 6.70 11.32 -1.96
C ARG A 96 8.04 11.12 -2.69
N TRP A 97 7.92 11.13 -4.01
CA TRP A 97 9.00 11.34 -4.96
C TRP A 97 9.59 12.75 -4.80
N PRO A 98 10.91 12.92 -4.59
CA PRO A 98 11.59 14.12 -5.04
C PRO A 98 11.77 14.04 -6.57
N ASP A 99 11.66 15.20 -7.23
CA ASP A 99 12.05 15.38 -8.64
C ASP A 99 13.48 14.90 -8.92
#